data_AF-A0A3R6XIA8-F1
#
_entry.id   AF-A0A3R6XIA8-F1
#
_cell.length_a   1.000
_cell.length_b   1.000
_cell.length_c   1.000
_cell.angle_alpha   90.00
_cell.angle_beta   90.00
_cell.angle_gamma   90.00
#
_symmetry.space_group_name_H-M   'P 1'
#
loop_
_entity.id
_entity.type
_entity.pdbx_description
1 polymer ?
#
loop_
_entity_poly.entity_id
_entity_poly.type
_entity_poly.pdbx_seq_one_letter_code
_entity_poly.pdbx_strand_id
1 'polypeptide(L)'
;MQDFRFPELDALLTMQDLKPDDCYTRELNPLSSPLVHVKLPSETHAKFLSQRGILVKGVYEVWGHGHTYAALVESVDAFAEKDTVVSDASLSWKIQVDAFGLKLSMEEQTARRENFRHVLPFAGPVEMKNPALTFLILEDIGVDQQKTTPDRIFFLRALAGGEKNRGRGGARDLVDAQTLKRREYIGPTSMDAEMALIMCNMALVQPGSLVIDPFVGTGSVLVPCTTFGGICFGTDIDSRVLHGKAGKSIKSNFDQYKLRVPDLIRADNSRSPLRCPHYFDAVVCDPPYGIRAGARKSGRRDCAPANSTAPPPPPASVSSDQKPIKPKYGPRPIPDEWLENHIPATQPYAAEDVMRDLLVFAAKNLRVGGRVVYLLPTTYDYTDADLPTHPQLRVVGNSEERLTSKYARRLITMVKTVETSDIPSNLDDGFKSDFSFAKLREKIVASNKKPKTASD
;
A
#
# COMPACT_ATOMS: atom_id res chain seq x y z
N MET A 1 -5.69 9.07 4.80
CA MET A 1 -5.24 8.58 3.49
C MET A 1 -5.77 9.44 2.31
N GLN A 2 -5.98 10.75 2.47
CA GLN A 2 -6.43 11.57 1.33
C GLN A 2 -5.37 11.65 0.22
N ASP A 3 -4.09 11.72 0.59
CA ASP A 3 -2.93 11.67 -0.32
C ASP A 3 -2.82 10.41 -1.18
N PHE A 4 -3.59 9.35 -0.86
CA PHE A 4 -3.55 8.07 -1.58
C PHE A 4 -4.65 7.96 -2.64
N ARG A 5 -5.66 8.83 -2.59
CA ARG A 5 -6.87 8.73 -3.42
C ARG A 5 -6.56 8.80 -4.91
N PHE A 6 -5.81 9.83 -5.33
CA PHE A 6 -5.46 9.99 -6.75
C PHE A 6 -4.42 8.98 -7.22
N PRO A 7 -3.33 8.71 -6.46
CA PRO A 7 -2.40 7.65 -6.84
C PRO A 7 -3.06 6.27 -6.98
N GLU A 8 -3.98 5.90 -6.08
CA GLU A 8 -4.73 4.65 -6.23
C GLU A 8 -5.65 4.70 -7.45
N LEU A 9 -6.41 5.78 -7.64
CA LEU A 9 -7.27 5.93 -8.82
C LEU A 9 -6.48 5.82 -10.13
N ASP A 10 -5.31 6.44 -10.22
CA ASP A 10 -4.41 6.34 -11.37
C ASP A 10 -3.98 4.90 -11.63
N ALA A 11 -3.66 4.16 -10.56
CA ALA A 11 -3.31 2.74 -10.67
C ALA A 11 -4.49 1.90 -11.18
N LEU A 12 -5.71 2.16 -10.68
CA LEU A 12 -6.92 1.47 -11.12
C LEU A 12 -7.28 1.75 -12.59
N LEU A 13 -7.06 2.99 -13.05
CA LEU A 13 -7.24 3.36 -14.46
C LEU A 13 -6.16 2.71 -15.33
N THR A 14 -4.91 2.72 -14.87
CA THR A 14 -3.79 2.08 -15.59
C THR A 14 -4.02 0.57 -15.76
N MET A 15 -4.56 -0.13 -14.75
CA MET A 15 -4.91 -1.56 -14.85
C MET A 15 -5.95 -1.88 -15.93
N GLN A 16 -6.69 -0.87 -16.38
CA GLN A 16 -7.71 -0.99 -17.41
C GLN A 16 -7.25 -0.37 -18.74
N ASP A 17 -5.94 -0.13 -18.89
CA ASP A 17 -5.34 0.51 -20.06
C ASP A 17 -5.88 1.92 -20.34
N LEU A 18 -6.37 2.61 -19.31
CA LEU A 18 -6.85 3.99 -19.39
C LEU A 18 -5.78 4.96 -18.89
N LYS A 19 -5.60 6.07 -19.61
CA LYS A 19 -4.73 7.15 -19.18
C LYS A 19 -5.48 8.05 -18.18
N PRO A 20 -4.94 8.27 -16.97
CA PRO A 20 -5.60 9.11 -15.96
C PRO A 20 -6.03 10.50 -16.46
N ASP A 21 -5.15 11.17 -17.21
CA ASP A 21 -5.39 12.52 -17.73
C ASP A 21 -6.55 12.59 -18.75
N ASP A 22 -6.88 11.47 -19.41
CA ASP A 22 -8.03 11.38 -20.32
C ASP A 22 -9.35 11.12 -19.56
N CYS A 23 -9.25 10.62 -18.33
CA CYS A 23 -10.39 10.20 -17.52
C CYS A 23 -10.84 11.28 -16.52
N TYR A 24 -9.92 12.04 -15.94
CA TYR A 24 -10.28 13.05 -14.95
C TYR A 24 -9.23 14.15 -14.80
N THR A 25 -9.67 15.30 -14.29
CA THR A 25 -8.77 16.40 -13.94
C THR A 25 -8.58 16.45 -12.42
N ARG A 26 -7.34 16.62 -11.97
CA ARG A 26 -7.04 16.80 -10.54
C ARG A 26 -7.53 18.18 -10.08
N GLU A 27 -8.36 18.21 -9.05
CA GLU A 27 -8.78 19.46 -8.42
C GLU A 27 -7.59 20.17 -7.77
N LEU A 28 -7.56 21.50 -7.85
CA LEU A 28 -6.51 22.33 -7.23
C LEU A 28 -6.45 22.14 -5.71
N ASN A 29 -7.61 21.93 -5.07
CA ASN A 29 -7.70 21.59 -3.67
C ASN A 29 -8.31 20.18 -3.51
N PRO A 30 -7.49 19.12 -3.48
CA PRO A 30 -7.99 17.75 -3.37
C PRO A 30 -8.74 17.45 -2.07
N LEU A 31 -8.68 18.36 -1.09
CA LEU A 31 -9.33 18.24 0.20
C LEU A 31 -10.71 18.92 0.24
N SER A 32 -11.08 19.72 -0.76
CA SER A 32 -12.36 20.46 -0.74
C SER A 32 -13.58 19.57 -0.96
N SER A 33 -13.43 18.42 -1.63
CA SER A 33 -14.54 17.49 -1.86
C SER A 33 -14.08 16.03 -1.91
N PRO A 34 -14.86 15.08 -1.35
CA PRO A 34 -14.60 13.65 -1.47
C PRO A 34 -15.04 13.07 -2.83
N LEU A 35 -15.54 13.91 -3.76
CA LEU A 35 -16.06 13.50 -5.07
C LEU A 35 -15.00 13.72 -6.16
N VAL A 36 -14.84 12.74 -7.06
CA VAL A 36 -14.04 12.92 -8.29
C VAL A 36 -15.00 12.73 -9.43
N HIS A 37 -15.08 13.71 -10.33
CA HIS A 37 -15.77 13.52 -11.60
C HIS A 37 -14.83 12.77 -12.55
N VAL A 38 -15.24 11.60 -13.01
CA VAL A 38 -14.48 10.76 -13.95
C VAL A 38 -15.31 10.49 -15.20
N LYS A 39 -14.64 10.49 -16.36
CA LYS A 39 -15.18 10.07 -17.64
C LYS A 39 -14.59 8.70 -17.99
N LEU A 40 -15.46 7.71 -18.11
CA LEU A 40 -15.08 6.31 -18.36
C LEU A 40 -15.74 5.79 -19.63
N PRO A 41 -15.12 4.84 -20.36
CA PRO A 41 -15.67 4.33 -21.62
C PRO A 41 -16.93 3.47 -21.47
N SER A 42 -17.16 2.85 -20.31
CA SER A 42 -18.31 1.97 -20.08
C SER A 42 -18.60 1.73 -18.60
N GLU A 43 -19.81 1.23 -18.29
CA GLU A 43 -20.18 0.80 -16.94
C GLU A 43 -19.24 -0.30 -16.38
N THR A 44 -18.67 -1.16 -17.24
CA THR A 44 -17.72 -2.20 -16.80
C THR A 44 -16.50 -1.57 -16.17
N HIS A 45 -15.97 -0.49 -16.77
CA HIS A 45 -14.84 0.24 -16.20
C HIS A 45 -15.19 0.91 -14.87
N ALA A 46 -16.41 1.48 -14.80
CA ALA A 46 -16.93 2.08 -13.57
C ALA A 46 -17.05 1.03 -12.44
N LYS A 47 -17.59 -0.16 -12.75
CA LYS A 47 -17.74 -1.26 -11.79
C LYS A 47 -16.39 -1.78 -11.29
N PHE A 48 -15.38 -1.84 -12.16
CA PHE A 48 -14.02 -2.24 -11.79
C PHE A 48 -13.42 -1.34 -10.69
N LEU A 49 -13.63 -0.03 -10.76
CA LEU A 49 -13.11 0.90 -9.74
C LEU A 49 -13.58 0.53 -8.32
N SER A 50 -14.82 0.08 -8.16
CA SER A 50 -15.33 -0.40 -6.86
C SER A 50 -14.86 -1.82 -6.52
N GLN A 51 -14.76 -2.70 -7.51
CA GLN A 51 -14.32 -4.10 -7.31
C GLN A 51 -12.84 -4.22 -6.96
N ARG A 52 -12.03 -3.21 -7.30
CA ARG A 52 -10.57 -3.20 -7.09
C ARG A 52 -10.11 -2.11 -6.11
N GLY A 53 -10.77 -0.95 -6.10
CA GLY A 53 -10.36 0.22 -5.32
C GLY A 53 -10.69 0.13 -3.83
N ILE A 54 -9.69 0.42 -3.00
CA ILE A 54 -9.80 0.36 -1.53
C ILE A 54 -10.32 1.69 -0.97
N LEU A 55 -9.99 2.81 -1.61
CA LEU A 55 -10.48 4.14 -1.21
C LEU A 55 -11.77 4.54 -1.96
N VAL A 56 -12.22 3.73 -2.93
CA VAL A 56 -13.45 3.97 -3.70
C VAL A 56 -14.68 3.52 -2.91
N LYS A 57 -15.41 4.47 -2.32
CA LYS A 57 -16.64 4.17 -1.56
C LYS A 57 -17.82 3.80 -2.45
N GLY A 58 -17.91 4.44 -3.60
CA GLY A 58 -18.98 4.23 -4.57
C GLY A 58 -18.70 4.91 -5.88
N VAL A 59 -19.34 4.38 -6.92
CA VAL A 59 -19.24 4.84 -8.31
C VAL A 59 -20.66 5.03 -8.80
N TYR A 60 -20.93 6.25 -9.25
CA TYR A 60 -22.25 6.70 -9.59
C TYR A 60 -22.25 7.32 -10.98
N GLU A 61 -23.31 7.06 -11.74
CA GLU A 61 -23.62 7.78 -12.96
C GLU A 61 -24.37 9.06 -12.61
N VAL A 62 -23.97 10.17 -13.24
CA VAL A 62 -24.57 11.48 -13.02
C VAL A 62 -25.75 11.65 -13.97
N TRP A 63 -26.97 11.67 -13.43
CA TRP A 63 -28.18 11.99 -14.20
C TRP A 63 -28.44 13.48 -14.24
N GLY A 64 -28.04 14.21 -13.21
CA GLY A 64 -28.09 15.66 -13.20
C GLY A 64 -27.26 16.28 -12.09
N HIS A 65 -26.93 17.55 -12.27
CA HIS A 65 -26.25 18.36 -11.26
C HIS A 65 -26.78 19.81 -11.28
N GLY A 66 -26.71 20.50 -10.15
CA GLY A 66 -27.14 21.89 -10.05
C GLY A 66 -26.68 22.57 -8.77
N HIS A 67 -26.75 23.90 -8.74
CA HIS A 67 -26.47 24.71 -7.54
C HIS A 67 -27.74 24.93 -6.68
N THR A 68 -28.91 24.63 -7.23
CA THR A 68 -30.22 24.69 -6.55
C THR A 68 -31.03 23.46 -6.92
N TYR A 69 -32.04 23.12 -6.11
CA TYR A 69 -32.95 22.02 -6.43
C TYR A 69 -33.72 22.24 -7.73
N ALA A 70 -34.12 23.48 -8.04
CA ALA A 70 -34.79 23.81 -9.29
C ALA A 70 -33.89 23.48 -10.50
N ALA A 71 -32.65 23.97 -10.49
CA ALA A 71 -31.68 23.69 -11.57
C ALA A 71 -31.33 22.20 -11.68
N LEU A 72 -31.24 21.49 -10.54
CA LEU A 72 -30.99 20.05 -10.53
C LEU A 72 -32.18 19.28 -11.14
N VAL A 73 -33.42 19.64 -10.80
CA VAL A 73 -34.62 19.00 -11.36
C VAL A 73 -34.69 19.20 -12.87
N GLU A 74 -34.42 20.40 -13.36
CA GLU A 74 -34.32 20.67 -14.81
C GLU A 74 -33.21 19.83 -15.47
N SER A 75 -32.04 19.74 -14.84
CA SER A 75 -30.93 18.93 -15.33
C SER A 75 -31.27 17.43 -15.39
N VAL A 76 -31.99 16.92 -14.39
CA VAL A 76 -32.45 15.52 -14.37
C VAL A 76 -33.52 15.29 -15.43
N ASP A 77 -34.44 16.23 -15.64
CA ASP A 77 -35.49 16.08 -16.62
C ASP A 77 -34.95 16.01 -18.06
N ALA A 78 -33.82 16.69 -18.33
CA ALA A 78 -33.14 16.66 -19.61
C ALA A 78 -32.32 15.38 -19.89
N PHE A 79 -32.21 14.44 -18.93
CA PHE A 79 -31.40 13.23 -19.11
C PHE A 79 -32.06 12.24 -20.07
N ALA A 80 -31.45 12.06 -21.25
CA ALA A 80 -32.03 11.40 -22.43
C ALA A 80 -32.40 9.91 -22.26
N GLU A 81 -31.96 9.25 -21.19
CA GLU A 81 -32.18 7.81 -20.95
C GLU A 81 -32.95 7.53 -19.65
N LYS A 82 -33.45 8.55 -18.93
CA LYS A 82 -34.16 8.31 -17.66
C LYS A 82 -35.45 7.53 -17.87
N ASP A 83 -36.17 7.83 -18.94
CA ASP A 83 -37.54 7.35 -19.18
C ASP A 83 -37.59 5.84 -19.36
N THR A 84 -36.57 5.23 -19.99
CA THR A 84 -36.47 3.76 -20.12
C THR A 84 -36.28 3.08 -18.78
N VAL A 85 -35.57 3.71 -17.85
CA VAL A 85 -35.29 3.18 -16.51
C VAL A 85 -36.48 3.40 -15.56
N VAL A 86 -37.09 4.60 -15.58
CA VAL A 86 -38.19 4.92 -14.66
C VAL A 86 -39.50 4.22 -15.05
N SER A 87 -39.74 3.97 -16.34
CA SER A 87 -40.97 3.32 -16.81
C SER A 87 -40.97 1.80 -16.69
N ASP A 88 -39.82 1.17 -16.41
CA ASP A 88 -39.73 -0.28 -16.26
C ASP A 88 -40.31 -0.73 -14.90
N ALA A 89 -41.53 -1.28 -14.94
CA ALA A 89 -42.24 -1.77 -13.77
C ALA A 89 -41.60 -3.00 -13.10
N SER A 90 -40.66 -3.68 -13.78
CA SER A 90 -39.96 -4.84 -13.23
C SER A 90 -38.82 -4.46 -12.29
N LEU A 91 -38.36 -3.21 -12.33
CA LEU A 91 -37.21 -2.74 -11.56
C LEU A 91 -37.65 -2.18 -10.21
N SER A 92 -37.29 -2.85 -9.11
CA SER A 92 -37.43 -2.27 -7.78
C SER A 92 -36.40 -1.17 -7.54
N TRP A 93 -36.77 -0.13 -6.80
CA TRP A 93 -35.89 1.04 -6.65
C TRP A 93 -35.95 1.67 -5.25
N LYS A 94 -34.92 2.45 -4.93
CA LYS A 94 -34.90 3.37 -3.79
C LYS A 94 -34.15 4.66 -4.13
N ILE A 95 -34.52 5.76 -3.48
CA ILE A 95 -33.76 7.02 -3.49
C ILE A 95 -33.21 7.26 -2.09
N GLN A 96 -31.88 7.31 -1.98
CA GLN A 96 -31.16 7.74 -0.79
C GLN A 96 -30.85 9.23 -0.87
N VAL A 97 -30.68 9.86 0.29
CA VAL A 97 -30.28 11.26 0.39
C VAL A 97 -29.10 11.31 1.35
N ASP A 98 -28.00 11.91 0.92
CA ASP A 98 -26.80 12.09 1.74
C ASP A 98 -26.22 13.49 1.52
N ALA A 99 -25.42 13.95 2.48
CA ALA A 99 -24.79 15.25 2.44
C ALA A 99 -23.34 15.17 2.92
N PHE A 100 -22.42 15.73 2.14
CA PHE A 100 -21.06 15.98 2.58
C PHE A 100 -20.99 17.33 3.29
N GLY A 101 -20.66 17.31 4.58
CA GLY A 101 -20.51 18.51 5.41
C GLY A 101 -21.66 18.74 6.40
N LEU A 102 -22.80 18.05 6.24
CA LEU A 102 -23.96 18.15 7.14
C LEU A 102 -24.62 16.79 7.36
N LYS A 103 -25.41 16.70 8.44
CA LYS A 103 -26.27 15.54 8.70
C LYS A 103 -27.73 15.97 8.54
N LEU A 104 -28.45 15.32 7.63
CA LEU A 104 -29.84 15.63 7.33
C LEU A 104 -30.82 14.82 8.18
N SER A 105 -31.88 15.46 8.66
CA SER A 105 -33.01 14.82 9.34
C SER A 105 -33.85 13.99 8.36
N MET A 106 -34.69 13.09 8.89
CA MET A 106 -35.56 12.27 8.03
C MET A 106 -36.62 13.11 7.29
N GLU A 107 -37.10 14.18 7.92
CA GLU A 107 -38.04 15.14 7.32
C GLU A 107 -37.36 15.91 6.19
N GLU A 108 -36.14 16.38 6.41
CA GLU A 108 -35.34 17.05 5.38
C GLU A 108 -35.14 16.11 4.20
N GLN A 109 -34.62 14.89 4.44
CA GLN A 109 -34.42 13.91 3.38
C GLN A 109 -35.70 13.62 2.58
N THR A 110 -36.86 13.59 3.25
CA THR A 110 -38.15 13.40 2.58
C THR A 110 -38.49 14.59 1.69
N ALA A 111 -38.34 15.82 2.19
CA ALA A 111 -38.51 17.02 1.39
C ALA A 111 -37.59 17.05 0.16
N ARG A 112 -36.35 16.56 0.27
CA ARG A 112 -35.40 16.49 -0.86
C ARG A 112 -35.90 15.55 -1.94
N ARG A 113 -36.43 14.38 -1.56
CA ARG A 113 -37.01 13.40 -2.50
C ARG A 113 -38.22 13.93 -3.25
N GLU A 114 -39.11 14.67 -2.57
CA GLU A 114 -40.35 15.18 -3.18
C GLU A 114 -40.10 16.14 -4.37
N ASN A 115 -38.94 16.82 -4.42
CA ASN A 115 -38.59 17.68 -5.56
C ASN A 115 -38.58 16.93 -6.91
N PHE A 116 -38.32 15.62 -6.90
CA PHE A 116 -38.16 14.83 -8.12
C PHE A 116 -39.41 14.06 -8.54
N ARG A 117 -40.49 14.13 -7.74
CA ARG A 117 -41.70 13.32 -7.94
C ARG A 117 -42.32 13.46 -9.33
N HIS A 118 -42.24 14.67 -9.91
CA HIS A 118 -42.85 14.96 -11.21
C HIS A 118 -41.97 14.53 -12.39
N VAL A 119 -40.65 14.57 -12.25
CA VAL A 119 -39.69 14.29 -13.33
C VAL A 119 -39.22 12.83 -13.38
N LEU A 120 -39.42 12.08 -12.30
CA LEU A 120 -39.07 10.66 -12.17
C LEU A 120 -40.30 9.82 -11.79
N PRO A 121 -41.24 9.58 -12.72
CA PRO A 121 -42.44 8.77 -12.47
C PRO A 121 -42.11 7.26 -12.48
N PHE A 122 -41.39 6.79 -11.46
CA PHE A 122 -41.01 5.38 -11.35
C PHE A 122 -42.23 4.45 -11.33
N ALA A 123 -42.30 3.51 -12.27
CA ALA A 123 -43.38 2.53 -12.41
C ALA A 123 -43.18 1.29 -11.51
N GLY A 124 -41.93 0.93 -11.22
CA GLY A 124 -41.59 -0.22 -10.39
C GLY A 124 -41.80 -0.02 -8.88
N PRO A 125 -41.72 -1.09 -8.07
CA PRO A 125 -41.98 -1.01 -6.64
C PRO A 125 -40.81 -0.38 -5.86
N VAL A 126 -41.13 0.35 -4.79
CA VAL A 126 -40.12 0.85 -3.85
C VAL A 126 -39.64 -0.29 -2.95
N GLU A 127 -38.34 -0.55 -2.92
CA GLU A 127 -37.73 -1.58 -2.08
C GLU A 127 -36.52 -1.06 -1.30
N MET A 128 -36.61 -1.10 0.03
CA MET A 128 -35.56 -0.54 0.89
C MET A 128 -34.36 -1.47 1.07
N LYS A 129 -34.55 -2.78 0.90
CA LYS A 129 -33.53 -3.81 1.12
C LYS A 129 -33.19 -4.48 -0.20
N ASN A 130 -31.99 -4.24 -0.72
CA ASN A 130 -31.47 -4.83 -1.95
C ASN A 130 -32.35 -4.59 -3.22
N PRO A 131 -32.70 -3.32 -3.52
CA PRO A 131 -33.44 -3.01 -4.74
C PRO A 131 -32.60 -3.26 -6.00
N ALA A 132 -33.26 -3.41 -7.15
CA ALA A 132 -32.60 -3.49 -8.45
C ALA A 132 -31.86 -2.18 -8.80
N LEU A 133 -32.44 -1.03 -8.45
CA LEU A 133 -31.88 0.30 -8.69
C LEU A 133 -31.72 1.08 -7.38
N THR A 134 -30.56 1.72 -7.22
CA THR A 134 -30.33 2.66 -6.12
C THR A 134 -29.95 4.01 -6.68
N PHE A 135 -30.71 5.02 -6.30
CA PHE A 135 -30.43 6.42 -6.60
C PHE A 135 -29.95 7.15 -5.35
N LEU A 136 -29.18 8.21 -5.55
CA LEU A 136 -28.64 9.06 -4.50
C LEU A 136 -28.81 10.53 -4.88
N ILE A 137 -29.47 11.27 -4.01
CA ILE A 137 -29.38 12.73 -3.98
C ILE A 137 -28.21 13.07 -3.06
N LEU A 138 -27.18 13.73 -3.60
CA LEU A 138 -25.98 14.08 -2.85
C LEU A 138 -25.79 15.60 -2.81
N GLU A 139 -25.81 16.16 -1.60
CA GLU A 139 -25.48 17.57 -1.35
C GLU A 139 -23.98 17.69 -0.99
N ASP A 140 -23.22 18.48 -1.75
CA ASP A 140 -21.83 18.83 -1.43
C ASP A 140 -21.79 20.25 -0.88
N ILE A 141 -21.70 20.38 0.46
CA ILE A 141 -21.59 21.66 1.17
C ILE A 141 -20.13 22.15 1.24
N GLY A 142 -19.17 21.27 0.93
CA GLY A 142 -17.75 21.53 1.09
C GLY A 142 -17.27 21.35 2.52
N VAL A 143 -16.10 21.92 2.83
CA VAL A 143 -15.38 21.73 4.09
C VAL A 143 -15.56 22.85 5.11
N ASP A 144 -16.27 23.91 4.75
CA ASP A 144 -16.57 25.02 5.66
C ASP A 144 -17.66 24.61 6.66
N GLN A 145 -17.27 24.48 7.93
CA GLN A 145 -18.16 24.03 9.01
C GLN A 145 -19.30 25.02 9.32
N GLN A 146 -19.18 26.28 8.92
CA GLN A 146 -20.23 27.28 9.17
C GLN A 146 -21.29 27.30 8.07
N LYS A 147 -21.01 26.65 6.94
CA LYS A 147 -21.88 26.65 5.79
C LYS A 147 -22.99 25.62 5.94
N THR A 148 -24.21 26.04 5.64
CA THR A 148 -25.41 25.18 5.72
C THR A 148 -26.07 24.95 4.36
N THR A 149 -25.62 25.66 3.32
CA THR A 149 -26.14 25.55 1.96
C THR A 149 -25.17 24.79 1.07
N PRO A 150 -25.66 23.85 0.23
CA PRO A 150 -24.80 23.11 -0.67
C PRO A 150 -24.20 24.02 -1.75
N ASP A 151 -22.92 23.80 -2.06
CA ASP A 151 -22.28 24.36 -3.26
C ASP A 151 -22.80 23.68 -4.53
N ARG A 152 -22.99 22.37 -4.45
CA ARG A 152 -23.39 21.53 -5.58
C ARG A 152 -24.34 20.45 -5.08
N ILE A 153 -25.31 20.10 -5.90
CA ILE A 153 -26.28 19.04 -5.62
C ILE A 153 -26.28 18.13 -6.84
N PHE A 154 -26.26 16.82 -6.59
CA PHE A 154 -26.24 15.79 -7.63
C PHE A 154 -27.43 14.86 -7.47
N PHE A 155 -27.97 14.41 -8.61
CA PHE A 155 -28.85 13.24 -8.67
C PHE A 155 -28.10 12.13 -9.41
N LEU A 156 -27.93 11.01 -8.73
CA LEU A 156 -26.97 9.98 -9.08
C LEU A 156 -27.62 8.60 -9.15
N ARG A 157 -27.26 7.78 -10.13
CA ARG A 157 -27.58 6.34 -10.18
C ARG A 157 -26.36 5.53 -9.73
N ALA A 158 -26.50 4.69 -8.71
CA ALA A 158 -25.40 3.88 -8.22
C ALA A 158 -25.07 2.74 -9.21
N LEU A 159 -23.82 2.67 -9.67
CA LEU A 159 -23.34 1.62 -10.59
C LEU A 159 -22.63 0.48 -9.86
N ALA A 160 -21.79 0.83 -8.89
CA ALA A 160 -21.07 -0.11 -8.03
C ALA A 160 -20.52 0.61 -6.81
N GLY A 161 -20.33 -0.13 -5.71
CA GLY A 161 -19.88 0.48 -4.46
C GLY A 161 -20.96 1.40 -3.91
N GLY A 162 -21.55 0.97 -2.82
CA GLY A 162 -22.67 1.64 -2.18
C GLY A 162 -22.89 0.99 -0.84
N GLU A 163 -23.58 1.69 0.04
CA GLU A 163 -23.81 1.20 1.40
C GLU A 163 -24.65 -0.09 1.34
N LYS A 164 -23.99 -1.22 1.58
CA LYS A 164 -24.67 -2.46 1.96
C LYS A 164 -25.01 -2.36 3.44
N ASN A 165 -26.16 -2.92 3.84
CA ASN A 165 -26.57 -2.99 5.25
C ASN A 165 -25.51 -3.61 6.19
N ARG A 166 -24.50 -4.32 5.64
CA ARG A 166 -23.31 -4.84 6.31
C ARG A 166 -22.11 -4.78 5.36
N GLY A 167 -20.97 -4.28 5.83
CA GLY A 167 -19.72 -4.17 5.05
C GLY A 167 -19.45 -2.78 4.49
N ARG A 168 -18.27 -2.59 3.92
CA ARG A 168 -17.83 -1.32 3.29
C ARG A 168 -18.20 -1.25 1.81
N GLY A 169 -18.49 -2.40 1.18
CA GLY A 169 -18.84 -2.55 -0.23
C GLY A 169 -17.63 -2.61 -1.16
N GLY A 170 -17.72 -3.41 -2.23
CA GLY A 170 -16.64 -3.58 -3.21
C GLY A 170 -15.40 -4.26 -2.62
N ALA A 171 -14.20 -3.90 -3.10
CA ALA A 171 -12.92 -4.39 -2.56
C ALA A 171 -12.70 -4.01 -1.10
N ARG A 172 -13.40 -2.99 -0.60
CA ARG A 172 -13.24 -2.48 0.77
C ARG A 172 -13.61 -3.50 1.82
N ASP A 173 -14.47 -4.47 1.50
CA ASP A 173 -14.79 -5.58 2.39
C ASP A 173 -13.55 -6.44 2.71
N LEU A 174 -12.53 -6.44 1.84
CA LEU A 174 -11.26 -7.13 2.09
C LEU A 174 -10.47 -6.53 3.25
N VAL A 175 -10.62 -5.23 3.53
CA VAL A 175 -9.95 -4.58 4.66
C VAL A 175 -10.36 -5.24 5.98
N ASP A 176 -11.65 -5.52 6.13
CA ASP A 176 -12.19 -6.16 7.33
C ASP A 176 -12.00 -7.69 7.29
N ALA A 177 -12.03 -8.30 6.11
CA ALA A 177 -11.78 -9.74 5.93
C ALA A 177 -10.33 -10.13 6.28
N GLN A 178 -9.35 -9.31 5.89
CA GLN A 178 -7.92 -9.60 6.01
C GLN A 178 -7.23 -8.88 7.18
N THR A 179 -8.01 -8.29 8.07
CA THR A 179 -7.53 -7.56 9.25
C THR A 179 -6.57 -8.38 10.10
N LEU A 180 -5.54 -7.73 10.64
CA LEU A 180 -4.54 -8.36 11.50
C LEU A 180 -5.14 -9.05 12.75
N LYS A 181 -6.26 -8.54 13.27
CA LYS A 181 -6.95 -9.14 14.43
C LYS A 181 -7.42 -10.57 14.19
N ARG A 182 -7.69 -10.92 12.93
CA ARG A 182 -8.17 -12.25 12.52
C ARG A 182 -7.05 -13.13 11.98
N ARG A 183 -5.84 -12.60 11.77
CA ARG A 183 -4.76 -13.29 11.08
C ARG A 183 -4.12 -14.33 11.99
N GLU A 184 -3.90 -15.53 11.46
CA GLU A 184 -3.35 -16.64 12.23
C GLU A 184 -1.90 -16.41 12.68
N TYR A 185 -1.04 -15.97 11.76
CA TYR A 185 0.38 -15.72 11.99
C TYR A 185 0.70 -14.23 11.84
N ILE A 186 1.08 -13.60 12.96
CA ILE A 186 1.51 -12.22 13.03
C ILE A 186 2.89 -12.11 13.70
N GLY A 187 3.69 -11.19 13.18
CA GLY A 187 4.95 -10.73 13.75
C GLY A 187 4.87 -9.25 14.15
N PRO A 188 5.90 -8.73 14.84
CA PRO A 188 5.92 -7.38 15.40
C PRO A 188 5.83 -6.26 14.36
N THR A 189 6.12 -6.57 13.10
CA THR A 189 6.13 -5.64 11.97
C THR A 189 5.13 -6.04 10.88
N SER A 190 4.08 -6.79 11.22
CA SER A 190 3.05 -7.18 10.24
C SER A 190 2.28 -5.95 9.74
N MET A 191 2.18 -5.82 8.41
CA MET A 191 1.46 -4.74 7.75
C MET A 191 -0.05 -4.84 7.98
N ASP A 192 -0.71 -3.70 8.19
CA ASP A 192 -2.17 -3.63 8.22
C ASP A 192 -2.80 -3.93 6.86
N ALA A 193 -4.04 -4.42 6.86
CA ALA A 193 -4.68 -4.92 5.64
C ALA A 193 -4.97 -3.81 4.62
N GLU A 194 -5.37 -2.62 5.07
CA GLU A 194 -5.76 -1.52 4.21
C GLU A 194 -4.56 -1.00 3.42
N MET A 195 -3.44 -0.74 4.10
CA MET A 195 -2.19 -0.34 3.45
C MET A 195 -1.68 -1.44 2.50
N ALA A 196 -1.70 -2.71 2.92
CA ALA A 196 -1.24 -3.81 2.06
C ALA A 196 -2.08 -3.96 0.77
N LEU A 197 -3.40 -3.75 0.85
CA LEU A 197 -4.29 -3.76 -0.33
C LEU A 197 -3.99 -2.57 -1.26
N ILE A 198 -3.77 -1.37 -0.70
CA ILE A 198 -3.37 -0.19 -1.49
C ILE A 198 -2.00 -0.41 -2.15
N MET A 199 -1.02 -0.95 -1.43
CA MET A 199 0.30 -1.29 -1.99
C MET A 199 0.19 -2.24 -3.19
N CYS A 200 -0.69 -3.26 -3.09
CA CYS A 200 -0.99 -4.18 -4.18
C CYS A 200 -1.58 -3.45 -5.40
N ASN A 201 -2.50 -2.50 -5.19
CA ASN A 201 -3.06 -1.68 -6.26
C ASN A 201 -1.99 -0.80 -6.92
N MET A 202 -1.20 -0.09 -6.11
CA MET A 202 -0.11 0.77 -6.57
C MET A 202 0.93 0.02 -7.41
N ALA A 203 1.14 -1.26 -7.09
CA ALA A 203 2.06 -2.15 -7.80
C ALA A 203 1.50 -2.71 -9.11
N LEU A 204 0.23 -2.41 -9.46
CA LEU A 204 -0.46 -2.93 -10.64
C LEU A 204 -0.57 -4.47 -10.67
N VAL A 205 -0.66 -5.11 -9.50
CA VAL A 205 -0.80 -6.57 -9.46
C VAL A 205 -2.14 -6.97 -10.10
N GLN A 206 -2.09 -7.91 -11.03
CA GLN A 206 -3.24 -8.50 -11.71
C GLN A 206 -3.12 -10.03 -11.71
N PRO A 207 -4.18 -10.77 -12.09
CA PRO A 207 -4.09 -12.21 -12.24
C PRO A 207 -2.91 -12.61 -13.16
N GLY A 208 -2.01 -13.45 -12.63
CA GLY A 208 -0.81 -13.90 -13.34
C GLY A 208 0.44 -13.05 -13.12
N SER A 209 0.36 -11.88 -12.48
CA SER A 209 1.53 -11.05 -12.17
C SER A 209 2.52 -11.80 -11.26
N LEU A 210 3.80 -11.74 -11.58
CA LEU A 210 4.91 -12.23 -10.76
C LEU A 210 5.32 -11.14 -9.77
N VAL A 211 5.08 -11.40 -8.48
CA VAL A 211 5.28 -10.42 -7.39
C VAL A 211 6.32 -10.93 -6.42
N ILE A 212 7.25 -10.08 -5.99
CA ILE A 212 8.23 -10.44 -4.95
C ILE A 212 8.26 -9.44 -3.80
N ASP A 213 8.32 -9.96 -2.57
CA ASP A 213 8.69 -9.19 -1.38
C ASP A 213 10.10 -9.60 -0.93
N PRO A 214 11.15 -8.78 -1.13
CA PRO A 214 12.51 -9.08 -0.71
C PRO A 214 12.72 -9.03 0.82
N PHE A 215 11.69 -8.67 1.60
CA PHE A 215 11.67 -8.60 3.06
C PHE A 215 10.35 -9.16 3.62
N VAL A 216 9.98 -10.37 3.17
CA VAL A 216 8.61 -10.93 3.28
C VAL A 216 8.02 -10.91 4.69
N GLY A 217 8.84 -11.05 5.73
CA GLY A 217 8.35 -11.09 7.10
C GLY A 217 7.27 -12.17 7.25
N THR A 218 6.10 -11.79 7.78
CA THR A 218 4.95 -12.70 7.93
C THR A 218 4.09 -12.89 6.67
N GLY A 219 4.52 -12.36 5.52
CA GLY A 219 3.81 -12.43 4.25
C GLY A 219 2.64 -11.46 4.13
N SER A 220 2.60 -10.42 4.97
CA SER A 220 1.42 -9.55 5.11
C SER A 220 1.04 -8.80 3.83
N VAL A 221 2.02 -8.32 3.06
CA VAL A 221 1.78 -7.61 1.79
C VAL A 221 1.48 -8.57 0.62
N LEU A 222 1.94 -9.82 0.71
CA LEU A 222 1.71 -10.84 -0.32
C LEU A 222 0.29 -11.44 -0.25
N VAL A 223 -0.41 -11.34 0.89
CA VAL A 223 -1.81 -11.79 1.04
C VAL A 223 -2.74 -11.05 0.06
N PRO A 224 -2.78 -9.70 0.03
CA PRO A 224 -3.48 -8.96 -1.01
C PRO A 224 -3.02 -9.29 -2.44
N CYS A 225 -1.71 -9.37 -2.67
CA CYS A 225 -1.18 -9.67 -4.01
C CYS A 225 -1.72 -11.00 -4.54
N THR A 226 -1.76 -12.04 -3.70
CA THR A 226 -2.31 -13.35 -4.07
C THR A 226 -3.84 -13.34 -4.14
N THR A 227 -4.52 -12.55 -3.29
CA THR A 227 -5.97 -12.37 -3.34
C THR A 227 -6.43 -11.88 -4.71
N PHE A 228 -5.62 -11.03 -5.34
CA PHE A 228 -5.88 -10.50 -6.68
C PHE A 228 -5.20 -11.30 -7.80
N GLY A 229 -4.78 -12.54 -7.51
CA GLY A 229 -4.30 -13.51 -8.50
C GLY A 229 -2.81 -13.41 -8.84
N GLY A 230 -2.02 -12.62 -8.09
CA GLY A 230 -0.57 -12.58 -8.24
C GLY A 230 0.11 -13.88 -7.79
N ILE A 231 1.14 -14.30 -8.51
CA ILE A 231 2.04 -15.41 -8.15
C ILE A 231 3.18 -14.81 -7.34
N CYS A 232 3.19 -15.09 -6.04
CA CYS A 232 4.02 -14.38 -5.08
C CYS A 232 5.25 -15.16 -4.66
N PHE A 233 6.36 -14.44 -4.54
CA PHE A 233 7.64 -14.90 -4.01
C PHE A 233 8.01 -14.04 -2.81
N GLY A 234 8.65 -14.63 -1.81
CA GLY A 234 9.07 -13.92 -0.62
C GLY A 234 10.47 -14.30 -0.20
N THR A 235 11.29 -13.32 0.14
CA THR A 235 12.60 -13.58 0.74
C THR A 235 12.77 -12.94 2.10
N ASP A 236 13.43 -13.65 3.01
CA ASP A 236 13.87 -13.10 4.29
C ASP A 236 15.22 -13.71 4.68
N ILE A 237 16.04 -12.93 5.39
CA ILE A 237 17.32 -13.40 5.91
C ILE A 237 17.13 -14.26 7.17
N ASP A 238 16.04 -14.01 7.92
CA ASP A 238 15.71 -14.71 9.16
C ASP A 238 14.85 -15.95 8.88
N SER A 239 15.48 -17.12 8.92
CA SER A 239 14.81 -18.41 8.73
C SER A 239 13.69 -18.64 9.75
N ARG A 240 13.75 -18.05 10.95
CA ARG A 240 12.73 -18.25 11.99
C ARG A 240 11.40 -17.63 11.59
N VAL A 241 11.43 -16.54 10.83
CA VAL A 241 10.22 -15.88 10.35
C VAL A 241 9.58 -16.71 9.22
N LEU A 242 10.39 -17.26 8.32
CA LEU A 242 9.92 -18.13 7.24
C LEU A 242 9.29 -19.43 7.76
N HIS A 243 9.88 -20.06 8.77
CA HIS A 243 9.36 -21.30 9.37
C HIS A 243 8.19 -21.04 10.34
N GLY A 244 8.05 -19.82 10.84
CA GLY A 244 7.01 -19.46 11.79
C GLY A 244 7.28 -19.89 13.23
N LYS A 245 6.27 -19.77 14.09
CA LYS A 245 6.36 -20.07 15.52
C LYS A 245 5.07 -20.75 15.99
N ALA A 246 5.20 -21.70 16.92
CA ALA A 246 4.07 -22.37 17.59
C ALA A 246 3.07 -23.00 16.60
N GLY A 247 3.58 -23.68 15.56
CA GLY A 247 2.76 -24.36 14.55
C GLY A 247 2.10 -23.43 13.53
N LYS A 248 2.33 -22.11 13.63
CA LYS A 248 1.81 -21.11 12.69
C LYS A 248 2.94 -20.48 11.89
N SER A 249 2.75 -20.35 10.59
CA SER A 249 3.73 -19.79 9.66
C SER A 249 3.06 -18.93 8.59
N ILE A 250 3.84 -18.45 7.63
CA ILE A 250 3.30 -17.76 6.45
C ILE A 250 2.25 -18.65 5.78
N LYS A 251 2.51 -19.97 5.64
CA LYS A 251 1.53 -20.92 5.07
C LYS A 251 0.17 -20.85 5.75
N SER A 252 0.12 -20.77 7.08
CA SER A 252 -1.12 -20.66 7.85
C SER A 252 -1.97 -19.45 7.42
N ASN A 253 -1.34 -18.30 7.17
CA ASN A 253 -2.04 -17.11 6.67
C ASN A 253 -2.67 -17.34 5.29
N PHE A 254 -1.97 -18.01 4.38
CA PHE A 254 -2.48 -18.27 3.03
C PHE A 254 -3.56 -19.35 3.03
N ASP A 255 -3.39 -20.42 3.81
CA ASP A 255 -4.41 -21.46 4.00
C ASP A 255 -5.70 -20.86 4.59
N GLN A 256 -5.59 -19.98 5.59
CA GLN A 256 -6.72 -19.29 6.22
C GLN A 256 -7.63 -18.60 5.19
N TYR A 257 -7.03 -17.96 4.18
CA TYR A 257 -7.74 -17.22 3.14
C TYR A 257 -7.96 -18.04 1.85
N LYS A 258 -7.62 -19.34 1.86
CA LYS A 258 -7.69 -20.25 0.70
C LYS A 258 -6.90 -19.74 -0.51
N LEU A 259 -5.72 -19.17 -0.24
CA LEU A 259 -4.83 -18.58 -1.22
C LEU A 259 -3.67 -19.53 -1.54
N ARG A 260 -3.09 -19.38 -2.73
CA ARG A 260 -1.84 -20.06 -3.09
C ARG A 260 -0.72 -19.60 -2.16
N VAL A 261 0.00 -20.53 -1.57
CA VAL A 261 1.15 -20.22 -0.71
C VAL A 261 2.28 -19.64 -1.59
N PRO A 262 2.93 -18.53 -1.19
CA PRO A 262 4.05 -17.96 -1.92
C PRO A 262 5.28 -18.87 -1.85
N ASP A 263 6.14 -18.76 -2.87
CA ASP A 263 7.43 -19.43 -2.86
C ASP A 263 8.41 -18.65 -1.96
N LEU A 264 8.87 -19.30 -0.88
CA LEU A 264 9.67 -18.65 0.16
C LEU A 264 11.14 -19.08 0.08
N ILE A 265 12.04 -18.11 0.00
CA ILE A 265 13.48 -18.34 -0.13
C ILE A 265 14.20 -17.60 0.98
N ARG A 266 15.07 -18.29 1.72
CA ARG A 266 15.98 -17.60 2.62
C ARG A 266 17.05 -16.87 1.80
N ALA A 267 17.05 -15.54 1.84
CA ALA A 267 18.03 -14.73 1.12
C ALA A 267 18.36 -13.43 1.83
N ASP A 268 19.54 -12.90 1.54
CA ASP A 268 19.99 -11.58 1.99
C ASP A 268 19.85 -10.59 0.84
N ASN A 269 18.99 -9.57 0.98
CA ASN A 269 18.80 -8.58 -0.07
C ASN A 269 20.08 -7.79 -0.41
N SER A 270 21.00 -7.59 0.56
CA SER A 270 22.26 -6.89 0.31
C SER A 270 23.18 -7.64 -0.67
N ARG A 271 22.95 -8.95 -0.82
CA ARG A 271 23.63 -9.84 -1.77
C ARG A 271 22.66 -10.88 -2.31
N SER A 272 21.59 -10.40 -2.94
CA SER A 272 20.49 -11.28 -3.38
C SER A 272 21.01 -12.41 -4.28
N PRO A 273 20.69 -13.68 -3.98
CA PRO A 273 21.09 -14.83 -4.79
C PRO A 273 20.23 -14.95 -6.06
N LEU A 274 19.15 -14.17 -6.17
CA LEU A 274 18.23 -14.21 -7.28
C LEU A 274 18.91 -13.67 -8.55
N ARG A 275 18.98 -14.52 -9.58
CA ARG A 275 19.51 -14.20 -10.91
C ARG A 275 18.39 -14.21 -11.95
N CYS A 276 17.36 -13.40 -11.72
CA CYS A 276 16.18 -13.31 -12.56
C CYS A 276 15.97 -11.86 -13.04
N PRO A 277 16.90 -11.32 -13.86
CA PRO A 277 16.75 -9.96 -14.35
C PRO A 277 15.49 -9.85 -15.21
N HIS A 278 14.76 -8.74 -15.06
CA HIS A 278 13.53 -8.46 -15.83
C HIS A 278 12.38 -9.47 -15.63
N TYR A 279 12.39 -10.22 -14.52
CA TYR A 279 11.45 -11.32 -14.30
C TYR A 279 10.15 -10.89 -13.62
N PHE A 280 10.21 -9.96 -12.66
CA PHE A 280 9.04 -9.61 -11.85
C PHE A 280 8.23 -8.45 -12.44
N ASP A 281 6.91 -8.55 -12.35
CA ASP A 281 5.97 -7.44 -12.61
C ASP A 281 5.99 -6.42 -11.47
N ALA A 282 6.15 -6.89 -10.24
CA ALA A 282 6.08 -6.06 -9.06
C ALA A 282 7.07 -6.48 -7.95
N VAL A 283 7.64 -5.49 -7.29
CA VAL A 283 8.34 -5.62 -6.01
C VAL A 283 7.51 -4.88 -4.97
N VAL A 284 7.03 -5.55 -3.92
CA VAL A 284 6.17 -4.94 -2.89
C VAL A 284 6.69 -5.31 -1.51
N CYS A 285 7.06 -4.32 -0.69
CA CYS A 285 7.69 -4.61 0.60
C CYS A 285 7.58 -3.50 1.65
N ASP A 286 7.75 -3.87 2.92
CA ASP A 286 8.03 -2.93 4.02
C ASP A 286 9.42 -3.22 4.60
N PRO A 287 10.49 -2.64 4.02
CA PRO A 287 11.86 -2.94 4.43
C PRO A 287 12.14 -2.64 5.92
N PRO A 288 13.10 -3.35 6.54
CA PRO A 288 13.48 -3.07 7.91
C PRO A 288 14.34 -1.79 8.00
N TYR A 289 13.79 -0.71 8.57
CA TYR A 289 14.54 0.57 8.73
C TYR A 289 15.30 0.71 10.07
N GLY A 290 15.40 -0.36 10.87
CA GLY A 290 16.10 -0.30 12.16
C GLY A 290 15.35 0.44 13.28
N ILE A 291 14.04 0.71 13.10
CA ILE A 291 13.17 1.38 14.08
C ILE A 291 12.47 0.36 14.99
N ARG A 292 11.62 -0.50 14.42
CA ARG A 292 10.84 -1.52 15.15
C ARG A 292 11.50 -2.89 15.14
N ALA A 293 12.19 -3.21 14.04
CA ALA A 293 13.00 -4.40 13.88
C ALA A 293 14.39 -3.99 13.39
N GLY A 294 15.43 -4.61 13.94
CA GLY A 294 16.81 -4.38 13.52
C GLY A 294 17.04 -4.97 12.14
N ALA A 295 17.55 -4.17 11.20
CA ALA A 295 17.94 -4.64 9.89
C ALA A 295 19.27 -5.42 9.99
N ARG A 296 19.36 -6.53 9.25
CA ARG A 296 20.49 -7.46 9.30
C ARG A 296 20.91 -7.83 7.88
N LYS A 297 22.22 -7.90 7.65
CA LYS A 297 22.83 -8.46 6.43
C LYS A 297 23.83 -9.53 6.80
N SER A 298 24.14 -10.44 5.90
CA SER A 298 25.20 -11.42 6.06
C SER A 298 26.53 -10.70 6.25
N GLY A 299 27.27 -11.11 7.26
CA GLY A 299 28.52 -10.47 7.61
C GLY A 299 28.97 -10.77 9.03
N ARG A 300 30.22 -10.42 9.32
CA ARG A 300 30.84 -10.72 10.61
C ARG A 300 30.52 -9.60 11.59
N ARG A 301 30.44 -9.94 12.87
CA ARG A 301 30.36 -8.93 13.91
C ARG A 301 31.74 -8.25 13.99
N ASP A 302 31.79 -6.93 13.79
CA ASP A 302 33.05 -6.20 13.91
C ASP A 302 33.66 -6.46 15.30
N CYS A 303 34.97 -6.75 15.32
CA CYS A 303 35.71 -6.79 16.56
C CYS A 303 35.82 -5.36 17.09
N ALA A 304 35.72 -5.16 18.40
CA ALA A 304 36.01 -3.85 19.00
C ALA A 304 37.39 -3.38 18.53
N PRO A 305 37.58 -2.09 18.17
CA PRO A 305 38.88 -1.59 17.76
C PRO A 305 39.89 -1.90 18.86
N ALA A 306 41.06 -2.40 18.47
CA ALA A 306 42.16 -2.75 19.35
C ALA A 306 42.78 -1.49 19.98
N ASN A 307 42.04 -0.80 20.86
CA ASN A 307 42.56 0.20 21.78
C ASN A 307 42.85 -0.45 23.14
N SER A 308 43.49 -1.63 23.15
CA SER A 308 44.18 -2.13 24.34
C SER A 308 45.68 -1.93 24.14
N THR A 309 46.24 -0.92 24.80
CA THR A 309 47.68 -0.69 24.98
C THR A 309 48.37 -1.76 25.82
N ALA A 310 47.84 -2.98 25.87
CA ALA A 310 48.45 -4.09 26.60
C ALA A 310 49.53 -4.73 25.72
N PRO A 311 50.77 -4.86 26.21
CA PRO A 311 51.83 -5.52 25.45
C PRO A 311 51.49 -7.00 25.23
N PRO A 312 51.90 -7.58 24.10
CA PRO A 312 51.67 -8.99 23.82
C PRO A 312 52.35 -9.87 24.88
N PRO A 313 51.74 -11.00 25.29
CA PRO A 313 52.36 -11.92 26.22
C PRO A 313 53.61 -12.57 25.59
N PRO A 314 54.63 -12.93 26.40
CA PRO A 314 55.86 -13.51 25.89
C PRO A 314 55.61 -14.88 25.25
N PRO A 315 56.43 -15.29 24.27
CA PRO A 315 56.28 -16.57 23.60
C PRO A 315 56.59 -17.71 24.58
N ALA A 316 55.58 -18.53 24.87
CA ALA A 316 55.75 -19.76 25.64
C ALA A 316 56.41 -20.83 24.75
N SER A 317 57.42 -21.49 25.33
CA SER A 317 58.20 -22.58 24.76
C SER A 317 57.34 -23.76 24.32
N VAL A 318 57.74 -24.36 23.20
CA VAL A 318 57.12 -25.48 22.50
C VAL A 318 57.12 -26.74 23.36
N SER A 319 55.93 -27.29 23.66
CA SER A 319 55.76 -28.70 24.05
C SER A 319 54.79 -29.36 23.08
N SER A 320 55.14 -30.57 22.66
CA SER A 320 54.67 -31.26 21.44
C SER A 320 53.34 -31.99 21.57
N ASP A 321 52.42 -31.54 22.43
CA ASP A 321 51.07 -32.12 22.53
C ASP A 321 50.03 -31.01 22.65
N GLN A 322 49.59 -30.47 21.51
CA GLN A 322 48.51 -29.49 21.50
C GLN A 322 47.46 -29.82 20.44
N LYS A 323 46.25 -30.13 20.92
CA LYS A 323 45.00 -29.93 20.16
C LYS A 323 45.03 -28.54 19.52
N PRO A 324 44.53 -28.36 18.29
CA PRO A 324 44.66 -27.10 17.57
C PRO A 324 44.11 -25.95 18.43
N ILE A 325 44.99 -24.99 18.73
CA ILE A 325 44.64 -23.75 19.43
C ILE A 325 43.60 -23.04 18.57
N LYS A 326 42.34 -23.04 19.02
CA LYS A 326 41.27 -22.28 18.37
C LYS A 326 41.65 -20.80 18.47
N PRO A 327 41.79 -20.07 17.35
CA PRO A 327 42.06 -18.64 17.43
C PRO A 327 40.94 -17.97 18.23
N LYS A 328 41.33 -17.26 19.30
CA LYS A 328 40.39 -16.53 20.17
C LYS A 328 39.58 -15.49 19.36
N TYR A 329 40.16 -15.03 18.24
CA TYR A 329 39.56 -14.14 17.24
C TYR A 329 40.05 -14.53 15.83
N GLY A 330 39.14 -14.64 14.85
CA GLY A 330 39.43 -15.00 13.46
C GLY A 330 38.29 -15.79 12.77
N PRO A 331 38.36 -16.05 11.45
CA PRO A 331 37.45 -16.98 10.79
C PRO A 331 37.49 -18.33 11.51
N ARG A 332 36.38 -18.74 12.12
CA ARG A 332 36.27 -20.13 12.57
C ARG A 332 35.91 -20.95 11.34
N PRO A 333 36.77 -21.90 10.90
CA PRO A 333 36.38 -22.83 9.86
C PRO A 333 35.10 -23.53 10.33
N ILE A 334 34.09 -23.56 9.47
CA ILE A 334 32.86 -24.29 9.72
C ILE A 334 33.24 -25.77 9.62
N PRO A 335 33.03 -26.59 10.67
CA PRO A 335 33.24 -28.03 10.58
C PRO A 335 32.48 -28.62 9.39
N ASP A 336 33.05 -29.59 8.69
CA ASP A 336 32.44 -30.15 7.47
C ASP A 336 31.02 -30.69 7.72
N GLU A 337 30.81 -31.28 8.90
CA GLU A 337 29.51 -31.78 9.39
C GLU A 337 28.43 -30.69 9.51
N TRP A 338 28.80 -29.41 9.54
CA TRP A 338 27.87 -28.28 9.65
C TRP A 338 27.74 -27.48 8.35
N LEU A 339 28.55 -27.74 7.32
CA LEU A 339 28.57 -26.94 6.09
C LEU A 339 27.19 -26.89 5.42
N GLU A 340 26.50 -28.03 5.35
CA GLU A 340 25.20 -28.16 4.67
C GLU A 340 24.10 -27.31 5.33
N ASN A 341 24.12 -27.22 6.66
CA ASN A 341 23.09 -26.52 7.45
C ASN A 341 23.60 -25.20 8.06
N HIS A 342 24.78 -24.73 7.66
CA HIS A 342 25.37 -23.54 8.24
C HIS A 342 24.60 -22.28 7.82
N ILE A 343 24.10 -21.54 8.81
CA ILE A 343 23.49 -20.24 8.62
C ILE A 343 24.59 -19.18 8.81
N PRO A 344 24.96 -18.41 7.78
CA PRO A 344 25.97 -17.36 7.90
C PRO A 344 25.64 -16.37 9.02
N ALA A 345 26.69 -15.94 9.74
CA ALA A 345 26.56 -14.87 10.71
C ALA A 345 26.00 -13.60 10.05
N THR A 346 25.27 -12.81 10.84
CA THR A 346 24.70 -11.55 10.40
C THR A 346 25.25 -10.37 11.20
N GLN A 347 25.38 -9.23 10.56
CA GLN A 347 25.81 -7.94 11.11
C GLN A 347 24.69 -6.89 10.97
N PRO A 348 24.76 -5.75 11.66
CA PRO A 348 23.83 -4.64 11.44
C PRO A 348 23.81 -4.20 9.97
N TYR A 349 22.63 -3.84 9.50
CA TYR A 349 22.39 -3.33 8.15
C TYR A 349 21.90 -1.89 8.26
N ALA A 350 22.65 -0.93 7.71
CA ALA A 350 22.25 0.47 7.77
C ALA A 350 21.00 0.69 6.90
N ALA A 351 20.07 1.52 7.36
CA ALA A 351 18.83 1.79 6.62
C ALA A 351 19.10 2.41 5.23
N GLU A 352 20.13 3.25 5.11
CA GLU A 352 20.59 3.80 3.82
C GLU A 352 21.02 2.68 2.85
N ASP A 353 21.78 1.70 3.35
CA ASP A 353 22.16 0.54 2.56
C ASP A 353 20.93 -0.32 2.19
N VAL A 354 19.99 -0.53 3.11
CA VAL A 354 18.74 -1.27 2.85
C VAL A 354 17.99 -0.65 1.68
N MET A 355 17.86 0.68 1.67
CA MET A 355 17.15 1.40 0.62
C MET A 355 17.89 1.34 -0.71
N ARG A 356 19.21 1.56 -0.70
CA ARG A 356 20.04 1.43 -1.90
C ARG A 356 19.91 0.05 -2.52
N ASP A 357 20.14 -0.98 -1.72
CA ASP A 357 20.17 -2.36 -2.19
C ASP A 357 18.75 -2.82 -2.63
N LEU A 358 17.67 -2.28 -2.03
CA LEU A 358 16.30 -2.49 -2.51
C LEU A 358 16.08 -1.86 -3.89
N LEU A 359 16.49 -0.61 -4.11
CA LEU A 359 16.31 0.05 -5.39
C LEU A 359 17.16 -0.61 -6.49
N VAL A 360 18.38 -1.03 -6.19
CA VAL A 360 19.22 -1.83 -7.09
C VAL A 360 18.56 -3.17 -7.39
N PHE A 361 18.03 -3.86 -6.37
CA PHE A 361 17.29 -5.11 -6.56
C PHE A 361 16.07 -4.91 -7.48
N ALA A 362 15.28 -3.87 -7.26
CA ALA A 362 14.12 -3.56 -8.08
C ALA A 362 14.53 -3.22 -9.53
N ALA A 363 15.53 -2.34 -9.71
CA ALA A 363 16.02 -1.95 -11.01
C ALA A 363 16.53 -3.14 -11.83
N LYS A 364 17.20 -4.10 -11.18
CA LYS A 364 17.70 -5.31 -11.84
C LYS A 364 16.59 -6.30 -12.20
N ASN A 365 15.68 -6.59 -11.26
CA ASN A 365 14.78 -7.75 -11.38
C ASN A 365 13.37 -7.40 -11.89
N LEU A 366 12.95 -6.14 -11.87
CA LEU A 366 11.69 -5.73 -12.51
C LEU A 366 11.83 -5.75 -14.04
N ARG A 367 10.77 -6.13 -14.74
CA ARG A 367 10.63 -5.80 -16.17
C ARG A 367 10.36 -4.31 -16.39
N VAL A 368 10.61 -3.78 -17.59
CA VAL A 368 10.15 -2.43 -17.93
C VAL A 368 8.63 -2.32 -17.79
N GLY A 369 8.19 -1.21 -17.21
CA GLY A 369 6.79 -0.98 -16.80
C GLY A 369 6.41 -1.61 -15.46
N GLY A 370 7.23 -2.53 -14.91
CA GLY A 370 7.04 -3.09 -13.58
C GLY A 370 7.26 -2.06 -12.48
N ARG A 371 6.66 -2.27 -11.31
CA ARG A 371 6.68 -1.29 -10.21
C ARG A 371 7.31 -1.83 -8.93
N VAL A 372 8.10 -0.98 -8.27
CA VAL A 372 8.48 -1.18 -6.87
C VAL A 372 7.62 -0.29 -5.98
N VAL A 373 7.02 -0.91 -4.97
CA VAL A 373 6.15 -0.25 -3.98
C VAL A 373 6.67 -0.56 -2.60
N TYR A 374 7.04 0.49 -1.86
CA TYR A 374 7.62 0.34 -0.54
C TYR A 374 7.23 1.48 0.38
N LEU A 375 7.31 1.24 1.69
CA LEU A 375 7.15 2.30 2.67
C LEU A 375 8.48 3.00 2.95
N LEU A 376 8.43 4.27 3.30
CA LEU A 376 9.59 5.05 3.69
C LEU A 376 9.26 5.75 4.99
N PRO A 377 9.92 5.46 6.13
CA PRO A 377 9.71 6.22 7.34
C PRO A 377 10.24 7.64 7.13
N THR A 378 9.46 8.63 7.55
CA THR A 378 9.80 10.04 7.41
C THR A 378 9.38 10.85 8.64
N THR A 379 9.85 12.08 8.69
CA THR A 379 9.41 13.13 9.61
C THR A 379 8.69 14.22 8.81
N TYR A 380 8.05 15.17 9.50
CA TYR A 380 7.30 16.25 8.84
C TYR A 380 8.15 17.31 8.13
N ASP A 381 9.46 17.30 8.35
CA ASP A 381 10.44 18.10 7.61
C ASP A 381 10.90 17.43 6.30
N TYR A 382 10.28 16.30 5.90
CA TYR A 382 10.57 15.63 4.64
C TYR A 382 10.33 16.54 3.43
N THR A 383 11.25 16.49 2.48
CA THR A 383 11.16 17.08 1.15
C THR A 383 11.39 16.01 0.08
N ASP A 384 10.93 16.23 -1.16
CA ASP A 384 11.16 15.24 -2.23
C ASP A 384 12.65 15.03 -2.56
N ALA A 385 13.54 15.94 -2.14
CA ALA A 385 14.99 15.79 -2.24
C ALA A 385 15.53 14.68 -1.31
N ASP A 386 14.80 14.34 -0.25
CA ASP A 386 15.15 13.28 0.70
C ASP A 386 14.87 11.88 0.14
N LEU A 387 14.12 11.78 -0.96
CA LEU A 387 13.73 10.52 -1.55
C LEU A 387 14.93 9.84 -2.21
N PRO A 388 15.29 8.60 -1.82
CA PRO A 388 16.30 7.84 -2.54
C PRO A 388 15.85 7.60 -3.99
N THR A 389 16.74 7.83 -4.95
CA THR A 389 16.44 7.69 -6.38
C THR A 389 17.38 6.70 -7.07
N HIS A 390 16.94 6.16 -8.20
CA HIS A 390 17.74 5.28 -9.04
C HIS A 390 17.50 5.63 -10.52
N PRO A 391 18.52 5.69 -11.40
CA PRO A 391 18.35 6.15 -12.78
C PRO A 391 17.32 5.36 -13.60
N GLN A 392 17.14 4.07 -13.31
CA GLN A 392 16.17 3.20 -13.99
C GLN A 392 14.74 3.31 -13.46
N LEU A 393 14.54 3.93 -12.29
CA LEU A 393 13.27 3.95 -11.57
C LEU A 393 12.74 5.39 -11.52
N ARG A 394 11.53 5.59 -12.03
CA ARG A 394 10.85 6.89 -11.99
C ARG A 394 9.74 6.87 -10.96
N VAL A 395 9.71 7.88 -10.09
CA VAL A 395 8.65 8.04 -9.10
C VAL A 395 7.32 8.32 -9.80
N VAL A 396 6.29 7.56 -9.43
CA VAL A 396 4.89 7.75 -9.89
C VAL A 396 3.90 7.94 -8.74
N GLY A 397 4.32 7.66 -7.50
CA GLY A 397 3.52 7.88 -6.31
C GLY A 397 4.39 8.18 -5.10
N ASN A 398 3.97 9.16 -4.28
CA ASN A 398 4.63 9.55 -3.05
C ASN A 398 3.56 10.08 -2.06
N SER A 399 2.89 9.17 -1.36
CA SER A 399 1.72 9.49 -0.51
C SER A 399 2.09 9.47 0.97
N GLU A 400 1.75 10.52 1.72
CA GLU A 400 2.01 10.61 3.16
C GLU A 400 0.91 9.93 4.00
N GLU A 401 1.33 9.07 4.93
CA GLU A 401 0.51 8.62 6.05
C GLU A 401 1.10 9.09 7.38
N ARG A 402 0.34 9.92 8.08
CA ARG A 402 0.70 10.40 9.42
C ARG A 402 0.45 9.30 10.46
N LEU A 403 1.49 8.91 11.18
CA LEU A 403 1.40 7.88 12.23
C LEU A 403 1.25 8.50 13.61
N THR A 404 1.95 9.60 13.88
CA THR A 404 1.89 10.33 15.17
C THR A 404 2.06 11.83 14.95
N SER A 405 2.07 12.64 16.01
CA SER A 405 2.33 14.08 15.93
C SER A 405 3.74 14.48 15.49
N LYS A 406 4.66 13.54 15.26
CA LYS A 406 6.03 13.82 14.77
C LYS A 406 6.52 12.89 13.67
N TYR A 407 5.79 11.81 13.39
CA TYR A 407 6.21 10.75 12.47
C TYR A 407 5.17 10.52 11.40
N ALA A 408 5.69 10.36 10.20
CA ALA A 408 4.94 9.89 9.06
C ALA A 408 5.67 8.69 8.46
N ARG A 409 4.96 8.00 7.58
CA ARG A 409 5.57 7.14 6.58
C ARG A 409 5.02 7.54 5.23
N ARG A 410 5.82 7.36 4.19
CA ARG A 410 5.41 7.61 2.82
C ARG A 410 5.29 6.29 2.08
N LEU A 411 4.21 6.10 1.35
CA LEU A 411 4.09 5.03 0.37
C LEU A 411 4.70 5.52 -0.93
N ILE A 412 5.84 4.94 -1.29
CA ILE A 412 6.57 5.27 -2.50
C ILE A 412 6.25 4.23 -3.56
N THR A 413 5.95 4.69 -4.77
CA THR A 413 5.80 3.84 -5.95
C THR A 413 6.70 4.36 -7.05
N MET A 414 7.56 3.49 -7.58
CA MET A 414 8.42 3.78 -8.72
C MET A 414 8.21 2.76 -9.83
N VAL A 415 8.26 3.21 -11.07
CA VAL A 415 8.17 2.36 -12.26
C VAL A 415 9.54 2.21 -12.92
N LYS A 416 9.89 1.01 -13.37
CA LYS A 416 11.07 0.80 -14.19
C LYS A 416 10.85 1.32 -15.60
N THR A 417 11.75 2.18 -16.08
CA THR A 417 11.58 2.92 -17.34
C THR A 417 12.51 2.48 -18.46
N VAL A 418 13.67 1.90 -18.15
CA VAL A 418 14.72 1.54 -19.13
C VAL A 418 15.33 0.19 -18.79
N GLU A 419 15.85 -0.50 -19.80
CA GLU A 419 16.55 -1.78 -19.62
C GLU A 419 17.99 -1.57 -19.15
N THR A 420 18.56 -2.58 -18.50
CA THR A 420 19.91 -2.53 -17.91
C THR A 420 21.02 -2.47 -18.97
N SER A 421 20.75 -2.94 -20.19
CA SER A 421 21.67 -2.86 -21.33
C SER A 421 21.92 -1.45 -21.86
N ASP A 422 21.01 -0.51 -21.57
CA ASP A 422 20.99 0.81 -22.22
C ASP A 422 21.76 1.87 -21.41
N ILE A 423 22.48 1.44 -20.36
CA ILE A 423 23.18 2.31 -19.43
C ILE A 423 24.68 2.06 -19.55
N PRO A 424 25.51 3.12 -19.74
CA PRO A 424 26.96 2.98 -19.67
C PRO A 424 27.38 2.39 -18.32
N SER A 425 28.28 1.39 -18.33
CA SER A 425 28.77 0.61 -17.17
C SER A 425 29.28 1.41 -15.97
N ASN A 426 29.41 2.73 -16.07
CA ASN A 426 29.86 3.63 -15.01
C ASN A 426 28.71 4.25 -14.19
N LEU A 427 27.46 3.87 -14.44
CA LEU A 427 26.25 4.38 -13.77
C LEU A 427 25.48 3.31 -12.95
N ASP A 428 26.01 2.08 -12.85
CA ASP A 428 25.39 0.97 -12.11
C ASP A 428 25.16 1.28 -10.62
N ASP A 429 25.92 2.22 -10.04
CA ASP A 429 25.82 2.66 -8.65
C ASP A 429 25.05 3.99 -8.48
N GLY A 430 24.30 4.45 -9.48
CA GLY A 430 23.67 5.79 -9.59
C GLY A 430 22.65 6.19 -8.52
N PHE A 431 22.63 5.50 -7.37
CA PHE A 431 21.94 5.88 -6.15
C PHE A 431 22.42 7.24 -5.65
N LYS A 432 21.52 8.22 -5.61
CA LYS A 432 21.74 9.50 -4.95
C LYS A 432 20.91 9.54 -3.67
N SER A 433 21.57 9.82 -2.55
CA SER A 433 20.91 10.12 -1.28
C SER A 433 21.65 11.21 -0.53
N ASP A 434 20.99 12.36 -0.33
CA ASP A 434 21.42 13.35 0.67
C ASP A 434 20.74 13.10 2.04
N PHE A 435 19.89 12.07 2.12
CA PHE A 435 19.06 11.75 3.29
C PHE A 435 19.76 10.83 4.28
N SER A 436 19.92 11.30 5.53
CA SER A 436 20.51 10.50 6.61
C SER A 436 19.44 9.84 7.48
N PHE A 437 19.33 8.50 7.38
CA PHE A 437 18.42 7.72 8.21
C PHE A 437 18.88 7.63 9.67
N ALA A 438 20.16 7.85 9.94
CA ALA A 438 20.69 7.89 11.30
C ALA A 438 20.05 9.04 12.10
N LYS A 439 19.96 10.24 11.51
CA LYS A 439 19.27 11.39 12.11
C LYS A 439 17.79 11.13 12.31
N LEU A 440 17.14 10.45 11.35
CA LEU A 440 15.74 10.04 11.46
C LEU A 440 15.52 9.08 12.63
N ARG A 441 16.38 8.06 12.78
CA ARG A 441 16.32 7.09 13.89
C ARG A 441 16.54 7.77 15.25
N GLU A 442 17.50 8.67 15.35
CA GLU A 442 17.75 9.45 16.57
C GLU A 442 16.54 10.33 16.93
N LYS A 443 15.98 11.05 15.95
CA LYS A 443 14.72 11.80 16.11
C LYS A 443 13.57 10.88 16.54
N ILE A 444 13.51 9.64 16.04
CA ILE A 444 12.52 8.62 16.41
C ILE A 444 12.67 8.15 17.87
N VAL A 445 13.88 7.76 18.26
CA VAL A 445 14.18 7.28 19.61
C VAL A 445 14.03 8.39 20.65
N ALA A 446 14.41 9.63 20.31
CA ALA A 446 14.34 10.77 21.22
C ALA A 446 12.90 11.15 21.59
N SER A 447 11.93 11.11 20.67
CA SER A 447 10.55 11.49 21.02
C SER A 447 9.74 10.38 21.70
N ASN A 448 10.15 9.12 21.56
CA ASN A 448 9.54 8.00 22.29
C ASN A 448 9.95 7.95 23.76
N LYS A 449 10.97 8.70 24.19
CA LYS A 449 11.27 8.91 25.61
C LYS A 449 10.23 9.87 26.18
N LYS A 450 9.26 9.35 26.96
CA LYS A 450 8.40 10.18 27.81
C LYS A 450 9.30 11.09 28.68
N PRO A 451 8.95 12.37 28.89
CA PRO A 451 9.66 13.18 29.86
C PRO A 451 9.59 12.45 31.20
N LYS A 452 10.75 12.20 31.81
CA LYS A 452 10.81 11.78 33.21
C LYS A 452 10.11 12.89 33.99
N THR A 453 8.91 12.62 34.50
CA THR A 453 8.32 13.42 35.56
C THR A 453 9.33 13.37 36.70
N ALA A 454 9.96 14.51 36.98
CA ALA A 454 10.69 14.71 38.21
C ALA A 454 9.68 14.46 39.33
N SER A 455 9.93 13.44 40.14
CA SER A 455 9.26 13.24 41.41
C SER A 455 9.71 14.35 42.35
N ASP A 456 8.76 15.18 42.78
CA ASP A 456 8.86 16.01 43.98
C ASP A 456 8.98 15.14 45.24
#